data_AF-A0A8C5LUY8-F1
#
_entry.id   AF-A0A8C5LUY8-F1
#
_cell.length_a   1.000
_cell.length_b   1.000
_cell.length_c   1.000
_cell.angle_alpha   90.00
_cell.angle_beta   90.00
_cell.angle_gamma   90.00
#
_symmetry.space_group_name_H-M   'P 1'
#
loop_
_entity.id
_entity.type
_entity.pdbx_description
1 polymer ?
#
loop_
_entity_poly.entity_id
_entity_poly.type
_entity_poly.pdbx_seq_one_letter_code
_entity_poly.pdbx_strand_id
1 'polypeptide(L)'
;MKVETLLCLNTALQDMPNVDFYMNKRRFAPHGEFIEDIFCHWYSEYELLEKKHNYIQWLFPLREQGQNEHAQPLTTSEIEIMKNTAEIQQRLCRAYKLMLNFFGVKLVGEEEIEVIRDLNFSTRFSNLNTNTHNNLRITRIVKSMGELGAAQYQAPLVKFFLKEILVEDQLQNMKGSLKYFLPAVKNEHERVALSEYALKHRIPKYVKRLLSVVIPLLPTPITHWTLAYSEKEKKWLSKEPGEYREDRWYQLENERIALPATLTPEIVQALHSITHGGKTAMEQQLEPHLYVPGLTSICRVIA
;
A
#
# COMPACT_ATOMS: atom_id res chain seq x y z
N MET A 1 37.55 -37.86 7.47
CA MET A 1 37.58 -36.66 6.60
C MET A 1 36.13 -36.20 6.46
N LYS A 2 35.76 -35.12 7.16
CA LYS A 2 34.38 -34.79 7.50
C LYS A 2 33.60 -34.27 6.28
N VAL A 3 32.34 -34.67 6.17
CA VAL A 3 31.34 -34.22 5.18
C VAL A 3 31.24 -32.67 5.14
N GLU A 4 31.54 -31.99 6.25
CA GLU A 4 31.64 -30.52 6.34
C GLU A 4 32.72 -29.91 5.42
N THR A 5 33.81 -30.63 5.16
CA THR A 5 34.93 -30.15 4.32
C THR A 5 34.55 -30.17 2.84
N LEU A 6 33.71 -31.13 2.41
CA LEU A 6 33.22 -31.26 1.04
C LEU A 6 32.14 -30.21 0.71
N LEU A 7 31.33 -29.81 1.71
CA LEU A 7 30.37 -28.72 1.53
C LEU A 7 31.07 -27.36 1.38
N CYS A 8 32.12 -27.10 2.18
CA CYS A 8 32.92 -25.87 2.08
C CYS A 8 33.73 -25.75 0.77
N LEU A 9 34.15 -26.88 0.18
CA LEU A 9 34.90 -26.87 -1.08
C LEU A 9 34.01 -26.62 -2.31
N ASN A 10 32.72 -27.00 -2.27
CA ASN A 10 31.79 -26.76 -3.38
C ASN A 10 31.19 -25.34 -3.40
N THR A 11 31.13 -24.66 -2.25
CA THR A 11 30.66 -23.25 -2.17
C THR A 11 31.67 -22.24 -2.70
N ALA A 12 32.95 -22.60 -2.81
CA ALA A 12 34.02 -21.70 -3.25
C ALA A 12 34.08 -21.47 -4.77
N LEU A 13 33.30 -22.21 -5.58
CA LEU A 13 33.35 -22.16 -7.05
C LEU A 13 32.12 -21.49 -7.69
N GLN A 14 31.07 -21.20 -6.93
CA GLN A 14 29.87 -20.56 -7.48
C GLN A 14 30.00 -19.03 -7.31
N ASP A 15 30.00 -18.28 -8.41
CA ASP A 15 29.94 -16.81 -8.35
C ASP A 15 28.63 -16.40 -7.67
N MET A 16 28.73 -15.71 -6.53
CA MET A 16 27.61 -15.25 -5.71
C MET A 16 27.70 -13.73 -5.55
N PRO A 17 27.44 -12.96 -6.62
CA PRO A 17 27.70 -11.54 -6.66
C PRO A 17 26.94 -10.75 -5.59
N ASN A 18 25.72 -11.17 -5.21
CA ASN A 18 24.95 -10.49 -4.17
C ASN A 18 25.59 -10.73 -2.79
N VAL A 19 26.01 -11.97 -2.51
CA VAL A 19 26.74 -12.32 -1.27
C VAL A 19 28.06 -11.56 -1.21
N ASP A 20 28.84 -11.55 -2.29
CA ASP A 20 30.13 -10.86 -2.34
C ASP A 20 29.99 -9.34 -2.14
N PHE A 21 28.97 -8.72 -2.74
CA PHE A 21 28.67 -7.31 -2.51
C PHE A 21 28.35 -7.05 -1.03
N TYR A 22 27.48 -7.87 -0.45
CA TYR A 22 27.11 -7.76 0.96
C TYR A 22 28.22 -8.14 1.93
N MET A 23 29.19 -8.96 1.52
CA MET A 23 30.41 -9.25 2.29
C MET A 23 31.50 -8.20 2.06
N ASN A 24 31.18 -7.10 1.37
CA ASN A 24 32.12 -6.02 1.06
C ASN A 24 33.34 -6.48 0.24
N LYS A 25 33.22 -7.58 -0.51
CA LYS A 25 34.27 -8.17 -1.38
C LYS A 25 34.15 -7.72 -2.83
N ARG A 26 33.00 -7.16 -3.21
CA ARG A 26 32.70 -6.67 -4.56
C ARG A 26 32.08 -5.29 -4.50
N ARG A 27 32.40 -4.47 -5.50
CA ARG A 27 31.71 -3.20 -5.77
C ARG A 27 30.43 -3.47 -6.56
N PHE A 28 29.37 -2.73 -6.30
CA PHE A 28 28.22 -2.83 -7.21
C PHE A 28 28.62 -2.38 -8.63
N ALA A 29 28.07 -3.02 -9.64
CA ALA A 29 28.33 -2.69 -11.04
C ALA A 29 27.12 -1.99 -11.69
N PRO A 30 27.33 -1.12 -12.69
CA PRO A 30 28.62 -0.67 -13.21
C PRO A 30 29.20 0.48 -12.37
N HIS A 31 30.54 0.63 -12.36
CA HIS A 31 31.29 1.76 -11.77
C HIS A 31 30.84 2.17 -10.36
N GLY A 32 30.53 1.20 -9.50
CA GLY A 32 30.08 1.45 -8.15
C GLY A 32 31.17 1.41 -7.09
N GLU A 33 30.70 1.40 -5.85
CA GLU A 33 31.49 1.41 -4.63
C GLU A 33 31.20 0.14 -3.82
N PHE A 34 32.02 -0.11 -2.80
CA PHE A 34 31.71 -1.17 -1.85
C PHE A 34 30.56 -0.76 -0.93
N ILE A 35 29.85 -1.74 -0.36
CA ILE A 35 28.69 -1.46 0.47
C ILE A 35 29.03 -0.61 1.71
N GLU A 36 30.21 -0.78 2.29
CA GLU A 36 30.66 0.04 3.43
C GLU A 36 30.96 1.49 3.02
N ASP A 37 31.48 1.73 1.81
CA ASP A 37 31.72 3.09 1.31
C ASP A 37 30.40 3.84 1.12
N ILE A 38 29.35 3.16 0.63
CA ILE A 38 27.99 3.71 0.54
C ILE A 38 27.52 4.17 1.92
N PHE A 39 27.68 3.31 2.94
CA PHE A 39 27.21 3.64 4.28
C PHE A 39 28.01 4.77 4.93
N CYS A 40 29.30 4.90 4.64
CA CYS A 40 30.13 5.97 5.18
C CYS A 40 29.83 7.33 4.52
N HIS A 41 29.54 7.34 3.23
CA HIS A 41 29.54 8.58 2.46
C HIS A 41 28.15 9.05 2.00
N TRP A 42 27.12 8.18 1.98
CA TRP A 42 25.85 8.51 1.30
C TRP A 42 24.67 8.86 2.22
N TYR A 43 24.80 8.74 3.56
CA TYR A 43 23.66 8.83 4.49
C TYR A 43 22.83 10.12 4.39
N SER A 44 23.42 11.23 3.95
CA SER A 44 22.71 12.50 3.73
C SER A 44 22.90 13.07 2.32
N GLU A 45 23.43 12.27 1.40
CA GLU A 45 23.67 12.65 0.01
C GLU A 45 22.41 12.39 -0.84
N TYR A 46 21.35 13.14 -0.55
CA TYR A 46 20.05 12.89 -1.17
C TYR A 46 20.02 13.10 -2.67
N GLU A 47 20.77 14.07 -3.19
CA GLU A 47 20.87 14.28 -4.63
C GLU A 47 21.57 13.12 -5.33
N LEU A 48 22.61 12.56 -4.71
CA LEU A 48 23.31 11.38 -5.22
C LEU A 48 22.38 10.17 -5.28
N LEU A 49 21.65 9.91 -4.19
CA LEU A 49 20.68 8.82 -4.11
C LEU A 49 19.52 8.99 -5.09
N GLU A 50 19.09 10.22 -5.38
CA GLU A 50 18.07 10.48 -6.39
C GLU A 50 18.60 10.19 -7.80
N LYS A 51 19.71 10.82 -8.18
CA LYS A 51 20.30 10.81 -9.54
C LYS A 51 20.87 9.45 -9.93
N LYS A 52 21.41 8.70 -8.97
CA LYS A 52 22.04 7.39 -9.23
C LYS A 52 20.97 6.29 -9.17
N HIS A 53 20.87 5.47 -10.20
CA HIS A 53 19.82 4.43 -10.30
C HIS A 53 20.36 3.00 -10.17
N ASN A 54 21.66 2.79 -10.34
CA ASN A 54 22.26 1.45 -10.42
C ASN A 54 22.43 0.75 -9.05
N TYR A 55 22.49 1.51 -7.94
CA TYR A 55 22.76 0.96 -6.61
C TYR A 55 21.59 0.18 -6.01
N ILE A 56 20.35 0.56 -6.32
CA ILE A 56 19.16 0.06 -5.60
C ILE A 56 18.97 -1.44 -5.76
N GLN A 57 19.38 -2.00 -6.91
CA GLN A 57 19.26 -3.43 -7.18
C GLN A 57 20.30 -4.26 -6.44
N TRP A 58 21.44 -3.67 -6.11
CA TRP A 58 22.48 -4.31 -5.31
C TRP A 58 22.17 -4.19 -3.82
N LEU A 59 21.67 -3.03 -3.37
CA LEU A 59 21.22 -2.88 -1.99
C LEU A 59 19.98 -3.72 -1.69
N PHE A 60 19.06 -3.90 -2.64
CA PHE A 60 17.84 -4.67 -2.43
C PHE A 60 17.64 -5.63 -3.59
N PRO A 61 18.44 -6.71 -3.66
CA PRO A 61 18.38 -7.68 -4.75
C PRO A 61 17.07 -8.48 -4.65
N LEU A 62 16.61 -8.97 -5.81
CA LEU A 62 15.38 -9.74 -5.97
C LEU A 62 15.67 -10.91 -6.91
N ARG A 63 14.81 -11.94 -6.88
CA ARG A 63 14.84 -13.03 -7.86
C ARG A 63 14.45 -12.59 -9.27
N GLU A 64 13.80 -11.43 -9.42
CA GLU A 64 13.46 -10.86 -10.73
C GLU A 64 14.55 -9.86 -11.19
N GLN A 65 14.92 -9.94 -12.47
CA GLN A 65 15.85 -8.99 -13.09
C GLN A 65 15.27 -7.57 -13.04
N GLY A 66 16.09 -6.59 -12.68
CA GLY A 66 15.74 -5.17 -12.73
C GLY A 66 16.45 -4.42 -13.85
N GLN A 67 16.39 -3.09 -13.83
CA GLN A 67 16.88 -2.22 -14.92
C GLN A 67 18.41 -2.21 -15.09
N ASN A 68 19.16 -2.47 -14.03
CA ASN A 68 20.60 -2.65 -14.03
C ASN A 68 20.91 -4.12 -14.35
N GLU A 69 21.33 -4.38 -15.57
CA GLU A 69 21.69 -5.70 -16.10
C GLU A 69 22.89 -6.33 -15.37
N HIS A 70 23.72 -5.52 -14.73
CA HIS A 70 24.87 -6.02 -13.98
C HIS A 70 24.48 -6.55 -12.59
N ALA A 71 23.36 -6.10 -12.02
CA ALA A 71 22.84 -6.62 -10.76
C ALA A 71 22.14 -7.96 -11.03
N GLN A 72 22.79 -9.05 -10.65
CA GLN A 72 22.28 -10.39 -10.92
C GLN A 72 21.09 -10.74 -10.03
N PRO A 73 20.08 -11.47 -10.55
CA PRO A 73 18.96 -11.91 -9.74
C PRO A 73 19.40 -12.82 -8.60
N LEU A 74 18.71 -12.76 -7.46
CA LEU A 74 18.97 -13.63 -6.34
C LEU A 74 18.78 -15.10 -6.72
N THR A 75 19.78 -15.92 -6.42
CA THR A 75 19.65 -17.37 -6.46
C THR A 75 19.11 -17.91 -5.12
N THR A 76 18.54 -19.11 -5.13
CA THR A 76 18.09 -19.77 -3.89
C THR A 76 19.25 -19.96 -2.90
N SER A 77 20.44 -20.30 -3.40
CA SER A 77 21.66 -20.46 -2.58
C SER A 77 22.09 -19.14 -1.94
N GLU A 78 22.08 -18.03 -2.70
CA GLU A 78 22.39 -16.70 -2.14
C GLU A 78 21.37 -16.31 -1.08
N ILE A 79 20.07 -16.54 -1.30
CA ILE A 79 19.03 -16.26 -0.30
C ILE A 79 19.29 -17.03 1.00
N GLU A 80 19.63 -18.32 0.91
CA GLU A 80 19.91 -19.14 2.08
C GLU A 80 21.14 -18.62 2.86
N ILE A 81 22.22 -18.28 2.16
CA ILE A 81 23.44 -17.74 2.78
C ILE A 81 23.15 -16.39 3.43
N MET A 82 22.52 -15.47 2.69
CA MET A 82 22.25 -14.11 3.16
C MET A 82 21.32 -14.10 4.38
N LYS A 83 20.32 -15.00 4.43
CA LYS A 83 19.44 -15.15 5.59
C LYS A 83 20.16 -15.64 6.84
N ASN A 84 21.13 -16.55 6.68
CA ASN A 84 21.83 -17.20 7.78
C ASN A 84 23.15 -16.53 8.16
N THR A 85 23.53 -15.42 7.52
CA THR A 85 24.77 -14.68 7.81
C THR A 85 24.46 -13.39 8.56
N ALA A 86 24.80 -13.34 9.85
CA ALA A 86 24.50 -12.19 10.72
C ALA A 86 25.08 -10.86 10.20
N GLU A 87 26.29 -10.89 9.66
CA GLU A 87 26.96 -9.71 9.08
C GLU A 87 26.18 -9.13 7.88
N ILE A 88 25.63 -10.00 7.02
CA ILE A 88 24.80 -9.60 5.88
C ILE A 88 23.48 -9.00 6.36
N GLN A 89 22.84 -9.61 7.36
CA GLN A 89 21.60 -9.09 7.95
C GLN A 89 21.79 -7.70 8.59
N GLN A 90 22.93 -7.46 9.25
CA GLN A 90 23.29 -6.14 9.79
C GLN A 90 23.43 -5.11 8.67
N ARG A 91 24.08 -5.46 7.55
CA ARG A 91 24.20 -4.55 6.40
C ARG A 91 22.89 -4.33 5.67
N LEU A 92 22.01 -5.33 5.59
CA LEU A 92 20.65 -5.18 5.06
C LEU A 92 19.86 -4.16 5.88
N CYS A 93 19.96 -4.24 7.21
CA CYS A 93 19.35 -3.26 8.11
C CYS A 93 19.94 -1.84 7.92
N ARG A 94 21.27 -1.72 7.74
CA ARG A 94 21.93 -0.42 7.45
C ARG A 94 21.47 0.17 6.11
N ALA A 95 21.41 -0.65 5.05
CA ALA A 95 20.88 -0.24 3.75
C ALA A 95 19.41 0.21 3.85
N TYR A 96 18.62 -0.51 4.65
CA TYR A 96 17.23 -0.14 4.91
C TYR A 96 17.13 1.22 5.61
N LYS A 97 17.89 1.46 6.69
CA LYS A 97 17.95 2.76 7.39
C LYS A 97 18.42 3.91 6.49
N LEU A 98 19.40 3.67 5.62
CA LEU A 98 19.85 4.61 4.59
C LEU A 98 18.69 5.05 3.70
N MET A 99 17.94 4.08 3.15
CA MET A 99 16.82 4.37 2.26
C MET A 99 15.64 5.03 2.99
N LEU A 100 15.36 4.65 4.24
CA LEU A 100 14.35 5.32 5.04
C LEU A 100 14.69 6.80 5.24
N ASN A 101 15.93 7.13 5.63
CA ASN A 101 16.35 8.52 5.78
C ASN A 101 16.23 9.29 4.45
N PHE A 102 16.56 8.65 3.33
CA PHE A 102 16.31 9.20 2.00
C PHE A 102 14.83 9.39 1.66
N PHE A 103 13.90 8.62 2.23
CA PHE A 103 12.47 8.86 2.08
C PHE A 103 11.91 9.86 3.10
N GLY A 104 12.74 10.37 4.00
CA GLY A 104 12.34 11.29 5.07
C GLY A 104 11.64 10.60 6.23
N VAL A 105 11.96 9.33 6.46
CA VAL A 105 11.36 8.50 7.49
C VAL A 105 12.47 7.76 8.26
N LYS A 106 12.16 7.24 9.44
CA LYS A 106 13.13 6.49 10.26
C LYS A 106 12.47 5.38 11.05
N LEU A 107 13.29 4.42 11.46
CA LEU A 107 12.88 3.39 12.41
C LEU A 107 13.00 3.90 13.84
N VAL A 108 12.02 3.55 14.66
CA VAL A 108 12.07 3.70 16.12
C VAL A 108 11.57 2.41 16.77
N GLY A 109 11.96 2.22 18.03
CA GLY A 109 11.64 1.02 18.82
C GLY A 109 12.69 -0.08 18.70
N GLU A 110 13.03 -0.68 19.84
CA GLU A 110 13.92 -1.85 19.93
C GLU A 110 13.14 -3.17 19.91
N GLU A 111 11.96 -3.18 20.55
CA GLU A 111 11.08 -4.36 20.66
C GLU A 111 9.97 -4.37 19.60
N GLU A 112 9.34 -3.21 19.35
CA GLU A 112 8.33 -3.02 18.32
C GLU A 112 8.86 -2.13 17.20
N ILE A 113 8.97 -2.68 15.99
CA ILE A 113 9.49 -1.95 14.82
C ILE A 113 8.42 -0.96 14.35
N GLU A 114 8.66 0.32 14.56
CA GLU A 114 7.83 1.39 14.04
C GLU A 114 8.60 2.24 13.03
N VAL A 115 7.89 2.71 12.00
CA VAL A 115 8.40 3.69 11.04
C VAL A 115 7.68 5.02 11.29
N ILE A 116 8.44 6.09 11.50
CA ILE A 116 7.92 7.44 11.72
C ILE A 116 8.55 8.44 10.75
N ARG A 117 7.96 9.64 10.63
CA ARG A 117 8.57 10.75 9.90
C ARG A 117 9.91 11.12 10.55
N ASP A 118 10.90 11.44 9.73
CA ASP A 118 12.15 12.03 10.19
C ASP A 118 12.13 13.56 10.06
N LEU A 119 13.13 14.27 10.60
CA LEU A 119 13.15 15.74 10.64
C LEU A 119 13.09 16.39 9.25
N ASN A 120 13.61 15.71 8.23
CA ASN A 120 13.66 16.16 6.84
C ASN A 120 12.41 15.75 6.02
N PHE A 121 11.36 15.18 6.64
CA PHE A 121 10.24 14.55 5.90
C PHE A 121 9.60 15.50 4.87
N SER A 122 9.45 16.79 5.17
CA SER A 122 8.77 17.74 4.29
C SER A 122 9.44 17.81 2.90
N THR A 123 10.76 18.00 2.84
CA THR A 123 11.50 18.07 1.57
C THR A 123 11.53 16.71 0.88
N ARG A 124 11.67 15.62 1.65
CA ARG A 124 11.74 14.27 1.08
C ARG A 124 10.39 13.79 0.55
N PHE A 125 9.28 14.16 1.17
CA PHE A 125 7.93 13.88 0.69
C PHE A 125 7.61 14.67 -0.58
N SER A 126 8.05 15.92 -0.68
CA SER A 126 7.99 16.66 -1.94
C SER A 126 8.72 15.90 -3.05
N ASN A 127 9.92 15.39 -2.78
CA ASN A 127 10.66 14.57 -3.73
C ASN A 127 9.92 13.27 -4.10
N LEU A 128 9.33 12.56 -3.14
CA LEU A 128 8.52 11.36 -3.41
C LEU A 128 7.30 11.64 -4.28
N ASN A 129 6.63 12.78 -4.08
CA ASN A 129 5.49 13.19 -4.90
C ASN A 129 5.91 13.58 -6.32
N THR A 130 7.09 14.16 -6.51
CA THR A 130 7.57 14.56 -7.84
C THR A 130 8.20 13.40 -8.62
N ASN A 131 8.92 12.50 -7.93
CA ASN A 131 9.74 11.46 -8.56
C ASN A 131 9.14 10.07 -8.35
N THR A 132 8.17 9.71 -9.20
CA THR A 132 7.39 8.47 -9.09
C THR A 132 8.22 7.18 -9.23
N HIS A 133 9.43 7.24 -9.79
CA HIS A 133 10.33 6.08 -9.84
C HIS A 133 10.74 5.59 -8.44
N ASN A 134 10.72 6.47 -7.43
CA ASN A 134 10.94 6.07 -6.03
C ASN A 134 9.88 5.08 -5.52
N ASN A 135 8.68 5.06 -6.11
CA ASN A 135 7.67 4.04 -5.81
C ASN A 135 8.12 2.63 -6.19
N LEU A 136 8.86 2.49 -7.29
CA LEU A 136 9.45 1.21 -7.70
C LEU A 136 10.59 0.81 -6.77
N ARG A 137 11.41 1.78 -6.34
CA ARG A 137 12.47 1.55 -5.34
C ARG A 137 11.88 1.05 -4.00
N ILE A 138 10.83 1.69 -3.50
CA ILE A 138 10.12 1.26 -2.27
C ILE A 138 9.55 -0.15 -2.44
N THR A 139 8.89 -0.44 -3.57
CA THR A 139 8.35 -1.78 -3.84
C THR A 139 9.46 -2.85 -3.82
N ARG A 140 10.62 -2.56 -4.44
CA ARG A 140 11.78 -3.44 -4.44
C ARG A 140 12.33 -3.66 -3.03
N ILE A 141 12.45 -2.59 -2.23
CA ILE A 141 12.86 -2.69 -0.82
C ILE A 141 11.92 -3.62 -0.07
N VAL A 142 10.60 -3.38 -0.13
CA VAL A 142 9.61 -4.22 0.59
C VAL A 142 9.77 -5.69 0.17
N LYS A 143 9.81 -5.99 -1.12
CA LYS A 143 10.00 -7.37 -1.61
C LYS A 143 11.31 -8.00 -1.09
N SER A 144 12.43 -7.29 -1.22
CA SER A 144 13.76 -7.79 -0.87
C SER A 144 13.87 -8.11 0.63
N MET A 145 13.28 -7.27 1.49
CA MET A 145 13.20 -7.54 2.93
C MET A 145 12.48 -8.87 3.22
N GLY A 146 11.41 -9.19 2.49
CA GLY A 146 10.70 -10.47 2.65
C GLY A 146 11.44 -11.69 2.08
N GLU A 147 12.22 -11.51 1.00
CA GLU A 147 13.05 -12.57 0.42
C GLU A 147 14.24 -12.91 1.33
N LEU A 148 14.91 -11.89 1.87
CA LEU A 148 16.14 -12.00 2.64
C LEU A 148 15.92 -12.22 4.14
N GLY A 149 14.71 -12.63 4.56
CA GLY A 149 14.43 -13.04 5.94
C GLY A 149 14.17 -11.90 6.93
N ALA A 150 13.93 -10.69 6.44
CA ALA A 150 13.69 -9.49 7.23
C ALA A 150 12.22 -9.00 7.09
N ALA A 151 11.27 -9.94 7.07
CA ALA A 151 9.85 -9.66 6.81
C ALA A 151 9.20 -8.72 7.84
N GLN A 152 9.74 -8.69 9.07
CA GLN A 152 9.27 -7.83 10.17
C GLN A 152 9.34 -6.33 9.86
N TYR A 153 10.13 -5.91 8.85
CA TYR A 153 10.21 -4.50 8.42
C TYR A 153 9.19 -4.14 7.33
N GLN A 154 8.54 -5.13 6.70
CA GLN A 154 7.65 -4.89 5.56
C GLN A 154 6.36 -4.18 6.01
N ALA A 155 5.65 -4.76 6.97
CA ALA A 155 4.36 -4.24 7.40
C ALA A 155 4.43 -2.85 8.03
N PRO A 156 5.39 -2.53 8.92
CA PRO A 156 5.56 -1.17 9.45
C PRO A 156 5.74 -0.12 8.36
N LEU A 157 6.57 -0.39 7.35
CA LEU A 157 6.79 0.54 6.25
C LEU A 157 5.54 0.75 5.39
N VAL A 158 4.86 -0.34 5.03
CA VAL A 158 3.65 -0.24 4.20
C VAL A 158 2.52 0.45 4.97
N LYS A 159 2.38 0.18 6.28
CA LYS A 159 1.43 0.88 7.16
C LYS A 159 1.71 2.37 7.21
N PHE A 160 2.98 2.77 7.33
CA PHE A 160 3.39 4.16 7.33
C PHE A 160 2.91 4.87 6.05
N PHE A 161 3.26 4.34 4.87
CA PHE A 161 2.82 4.95 3.61
C PHE A 161 1.30 4.93 3.45
N LEU A 162 0.59 3.89 3.89
CA LEU A 162 -0.87 3.88 3.89
C LEU A 162 -1.46 5.02 4.73
N LYS A 163 -0.90 5.31 5.91
CA LYS A 163 -1.32 6.42 6.74
C LYS A 163 -1.05 7.76 6.04
N GLU A 164 0.16 7.97 5.53
CA GLU A 164 0.54 9.21 4.87
C GLU A 164 -0.30 9.50 3.60
N ILE A 165 -0.70 8.46 2.88
CA ILE A 165 -1.50 8.58 1.65
C ILE A 165 -2.99 8.70 1.95
N LEU A 166 -3.54 7.89 2.87
CA LEU A 166 -5.00 7.76 3.03
C LEU A 166 -5.58 8.58 4.18
N VAL A 167 -4.73 9.05 5.10
CA VAL A 167 -5.16 9.76 6.31
C VAL A 167 -4.60 11.18 6.33
N GLU A 168 -3.29 11.32 6.12
CA GLU A 168 -2.59 12.61 6.25
C GLU A 168 -2.55 13.42 4.96
N ASP A 169 -2.97 12.82 3.85
CA ASP A 169 -3.03 13.44 2.52
C ASP A 169 -1.68 13.99 1.99
N GLN A 170 -0.55 13.47 2.47
CA GLN A 170 0.78 14.01 2.17
C GLN A 170 1.43 13.44 0.90
N LEU A 171 1.01 12.25 0.45
CA LEU A 171 1.70 11.48 -0.59
C LEU A 171 0.76 11.02 -1.73
N GLN A 172 -0.16 11.90 -2.18
CA GLN A 172 -1.21 11.51 -3.14
C GLN A 172 -0.70 10.91 -4.45
N ASN A 173 0.46 11.36 -4.94
CA ASN A 173 1.04 10.82 -6.19
C ASN A 173 1.52 9.37 -6.04
N MET A 174 1.63 8.86 -4.80
CA MET A 174 1.94 7.46 -4.49
C MET A 174 0.69 6.58 -4.35
N LYS A 175 -0.53 7.15 -4.37
CA LYS A 175 -1.79 6.41 -4.15
C LYS A 175 -1.95 5.22 -5.11
N GLY A 176 -1.57 5.42 -6.38
CA GLY A 176 -1.58 4.37 -7.39
C GLY A 176 -0.61 3.21 -7.10
N SER A 177 0.42 3.43 -6.28
CA SER A 177 1.45 2.43 -5.95
C SER A 177 1.06 1.50 -4.80
N LEU A 178 0.00 1.80 -4.05
CA LEU A 178 -0.52 0.93 -2.99
C LEU A 178 -0.86 -0.49 -3.48
N LYS A 179 -1.27 -0.64 -4.75
CA LYS A 179 -1.54 -1.96 -5.36
C LYS A 179 -0.29 -2.82 -5.51
N TYR A 180 0.91 -2.25 -5.40
CA TYR A 180 2.19 -2.96 -5.43
C TYR A 180 2.79 -3.13 -4.04
N PHE A 181 2.57 -2.17 -3.13
CA PHE A 181 3.09 -2.24 -1.76
C PHE A 181 2.39 -3.34 -0.95
N LEU A 182 1.05 -3.42 -1.03
CA LEU A 182 0.27 -4.38 -0.25
C LEU A 182 0.63 -5.84 -0.58
N PRO A 183 0.67 -6.28 -1.86
CA PRO A 183 1.02 -7.67 -2.18
C PRO A 183 2.47 -8.04 -1.88
N ALA A 184 3.37 -7.06 -1.72
CA ALA A 184 4.78 -7.32 -1.43
C ALA A 184 5.02 -7.78 0.03
N VAL A 185 4.09 -7.50 0.95
CA VAL A 185 4.18 -7.99 2.35
C VAL A 185 3.97 -9.50 2.37
N LYS A 186 4.96 -10.23 2.91
CA LYS A 186 5.00 -11.70 2.84
C LYS A 186 4.06 -12.35 3.86
N ASN A 187 4.05 -11.84 5.09
CA ASN A 187 3.15 -12.33 6.14
C ASN A 187 1.69 -12.06 5.76
N GLU A 188 0.89 -13.12 5.69
CA GLU A 188 -0.50 -13.04 5.26
C GLU A 188 -1.39 -12.27 6.25
N HIS A 189 -1.24 -12.52 7.55
CA HIS A 189 -2.02 -11.83 8.58
C HIS A 189 -1.75 -10.31 8.55
N GLU A 190 -0.49 -9.90 8.46
CA GLU A 190 -0.13 -8.49 8.33
C GLU A 190 -0.66 -7.89 7.02
N ARG A 191 -0.54 -8.62 5.91
CA ARG A 191 -1.03 -8.16 4.60
C ARG A 191 -2.56 -7.97 4.60
N VAL A 192 -3.30 -8.86 5.23
CA VAL A 192 -4.77 -8.73 5.40
C VAL A 192 -5.09 -7.51 6.26
N ALA A 193 -4.45 -7.35 7.42
CA ALA A 193 -4.66 -6.20 8.30
C ALA A 193 -4.36 -4.86 7.60
N LEU A 194 -3.30 -4.79 6.77
CA LEU A 194 -2.99 -3.61 5.96
C LEU A 194 -4.03 -3.35 4.87
N SER A 195 -4.57 -4.41 4.26
CA SER A 195 -5.63 -4.30 3.25
C SER A 195 -6.93 -3.81 3.86
N GLU A 196 -7.31 -4.32 5.04
CA GLU A 196 -8.44 -3.83 5.83
C GLU A 196 -8.23 -2.37 6.23
N TYR A 197 -7.03 -2.00 6.69
CA TYR A 197 -6.67 -0.61 6.97
C TYR A 197 -6.84 0.27 5.74
N ALA A 198 -6.35 -0.18 4.57
CA ALA A 198 -6.47 0.55 3.32
C ALA A 198 -7.93 0.72 2.89
N LEU A 199 -8.74 -0.34 2.94
CA LEU A 199 -10.18 -0.29 2.64
C LEU A 199 -10.89 0.65 3.61
N LYS A 200 -10.65 0.48 4.91
CA LYS A 200 -11.17 1.37 5.94
C LYS A 200 -10.80 2.82 5.65
N HIS A 201 -9.66 3.17 5.07
CA HIS A 201 -9.29 4.59 4.87
C HIS A 201 -9.50 5.14 3.45
N ARG A 202 -9.68 4.27 2.44
CA ARG A 202 -10.04 4.67 1.07
C ARG A 202 -11.49 5.11 0.93
N ILE A 203 -12.37 4.63 1.80
CA ILE A 203 -13.78 5.02 1.83
C ILE A 203 -13.87 6.50 2.25
N PRO A 204 -14.43 7.39 1.41
CA PRO A 204 -14.59 8.81 1.77
C PRO A 204 -15.34 8.97 3.10
N LYS A 205 -14.99 9.99 3.90
CA LYS A 205 -15.59 10.20 5.24
C LYS A 205 -17.13 10.22 5.23
N TYR A 206 -17.76 10.73 4.17
CA TYR A 206 -19.21 10.71 4.01
C TYR A 206 -19.77 9.30 3.75
N VAL A 207 -19.07 8.48 2.96
CA VAL A 207 -19.43 7.07 2.74
C VAL A 207 -19.18 6.25 4.00
N LYS A 208 -18.13 6.52 4.78
CA LYS A 208 -17.93 5.90 6.11
C LYS A 208 -19.06 6.22 7.06
N ARG A 209 -19.53 7.47 7.07
CA ARG A 209 -20.65 7.90 7.89
C ARG A 209 -21.93 7.17 7.47
N LEU A 210 -22.23 7.15 6.17
CA LEU A 210 -23.35 6.41 5.59
C LEU A 210 -23.27 4.91 5.91
N LEU A 211 -22.12 4.28 5.67
CA LEU A 211 -21.87 2.86 5.94
C LEU A 211 -21.84 2.54 7.45
N SER A 212 -21.34 3.41 8.32
CA SER A 212 -21.38 3.19 9.78
C SER A 212 -22.80 3.24 10.34
N VAL A 213 -23.69 3.95 9.64
CA VAL A 213 -25.12 4.04 9.98
C VAL A 213 -25.92 2.92 9.31
N VAL A 214 -25.46 2.34 8.20
CA VAL A 214 -26.22 1.33 7.41
C VAL A 214 -25.70 -0.11 7.62
N ILE A 215 -24.39 -0.33 7.77
CA ILE A 215 -23.74 -1.65 7.83
C ILE A 215 -24.11 -2.47 9.07
N PRO A 216 -24.14 -1.90 10.29
CA PRO A 216 -24.58 -2.68 11.43
C PRO A 216 -25.99 -3.22 11.20
N LEU A 217 -26.77 -2.54 10.33
CA LEU A 217 -28.19 -2.77 10.10
C LEU A 217 -28.54 -3.88 9.12
N LEU A 218 -27.51 -4.48 8.52
CA LEU A 218 -27.65 -5.49 7.49
C LEU A 218 -27.49 -6.91 8.07
N PRO A 219 -28.41 -7.84 7.79
CA PRO A 219 -28.32 -9.20 8.31
C PRO A 219 -27.22 -10.08 7.65
N THR A 220 -26.59 -9.70 6.52
CA THR A 220 -25.46 -10.44 5.91
C THR A 220 -24.43 -9.58 5.13
N PRO A 221 -23.16 -10.03 4.98
CA PRO A 221 -22.06 -9.23 4.41
C PRO A 221 -22.07 -9.15 2.86
N ILE A 222 -21.85 -7.96 2.33
CA ILE A 222 -22.04 -7.58 0.93
C ILE A 222 -20.71 -7.67 0.13
N THR A 223 -20.64 -8.51 -0.91
CA THR A 223 -19.41 -8.65 -1.76
C THR A 223 -19.59 -8.42 -3.27
N HIS A 224 -20.78 -8.04 -3.77
CA HIS A 224 -20.98 -7.87 -5.22
C HIS A 224 -22.13 -6.90 -5.53
N TRP A 225 -21.84 -5.61 -5.55
CA TRP A 225 -22.78 -4.59 -6.01
C TRP A 225 -22.31 -4.03 -7.35
N THR A 226 -23.09 -4.28 -8.41
CA THR A 226 -22.94 -3.62 -9.71
C THR A 226 -23.71 -2.31 -9.68
N LEU A 227 -23.01 -1.19 -9.54
CA LEU A 227 -23.61 0.13 -9.64
C LEU A 227 -24.10 0.37 -11.08
N ALA A 228 -25.41 0.23 -11.31
CA ALA A 228 -26.03 0.43 -12.61
C ALA A 228 -27.39 1.11 -12.47
N TYR A 229 -27.49 2.36 -12.90
CA TYR A 229 -28.77 3.01 -13.17
C TYR A 229 -29.42 2.35 -14.39
N SER A 230 -30.72 2.06 -14.29
CA SER A 230 -31.52 1.64 -15.43
C SER A 230 -31.60 2.74 -16.49
N GLU A 231 -31.91 2.38 -17.74
CA GLU A 231 -32.08 3.37 -18.82
C GLU A 231 -33.17 4.41 -18.49
N LYS A 232 -34.19 4.02 -17.72
CA LYS A 232 -35.22 4.94 -17.23
C LYS A 232 -34.66 5.95 -16.24
N GLU A 233 -33.81 5.52 -15.32
CA GLU A 233 -33.16 6.41 -14.35
C GLU A 233 -32.16 7.33 -15.04
N LYS A 234 -31.34 6.82 -15.96
CA LYS A 234 -30.42 7.66 -16.74
C LYS A 234 -31.14 8.77 -17.51
N LYS A 235 -32.28 8.46 -18.12
CA LYS A 235 -33.12 9.43 -18.85
C LYS A 235 -33.79 10.45 -17.94
N TRP A 236 -34.04 10.11 -16.68
CA TRP A 236 -34.55 11.04 -15.68
C TRP A 236 -33.42 11.93 -15.15
N LEU A 237 -32.31 11.33 -14.71
CA LEU A 237 -31.13 12.03 -14.20
C LEU A 237 -30.58 13.03 -15.23
N SER A 238 -30.62 12.71 -16.53
CA SER A 238 -30.17 13.65 -17.57
C SER A 238 -31.03 14.92 -17.71
N LYS A 239 -32.13 15.03 -16.97
CA LYS A 239 -33.02 16.22 -16.94
C LYS A 239 -32.92 17.00 -15.64
N GLU A 240 -32.27 16.44 -14.62
CA GLU A 240 -32.07 17.09 -13.34
C GLU A 240 -30.74 17.83 -13.34
N PRO A 241 -30.62 18.95 -12.62
CA PRO A 241 -29.36 19.65 -12.48
C PRO A 241 -28.42 18.80 -11.60
N GLY A 242 -27.30 18.37 -12.17
CA GLY A 242 -26.35 17.47 -11.53
C GLY A 242 -25.36 16.87 -12.51
N GLU A 243 -24.47 16.03 -12.01
CA GLU A 243 -23.43 15.38 -12.81
C GLU A 243 -23.11 13.97 -12.34
N TYR A 244 -22.64 13.15 -13.29
CA TYR A 244 -22.04 11.87 -12.95
C TYR A 244 -20.62 12.10 -12.41
N ARG A 245 -20.37 11.55 -11.23
CA ARG A 245 -19.06 11.49 -10.61
C ARG A 245 -18.23 10.38 -11.20
N GLU A 246 -16.93 10.44 -10.97
CA GLU A 246 -15.96 9.43 -11.42
C GLU A 246 -16.29 8.01 -10.91
N ASP A 247 -16.95 7.90 -9.76
CA ASP A 247 -17.41 6.63 -9.18
C ASP A 247 -18.74 6.12 -9.76
N ARG A 248 -19.20 6.74 -10.85
CA ARG A 248 -20.43 6.45 -11.60
C ARG A 248 -21.72 6.77 -10.85
N TRP A 249 -21.66 7.44 -9.70
CA TRP A 249 -22.83 7.96 -9.01
C TRP A 249 -23.26 9.29 -9.61
N TYR A 250 -24.56 9.55 -9.62
CA TYR A 250 -25.09 10.84 -10.03
C TYR A 250 -25.31 11.73 -8.80
N GLN A 251 -24.66 12.89 -8.78
CA GLN A 251 -24.81 13.89 -7.72
C GLN A 251 -25.68 15.04 -8.26
N LEU A 252 -26.75 15.35 -7.53
CA LEU A 252 -27.60 16.50 -7.84
C LEU A 252 -26.92 17.81 -7.41
N GLU A 253 -27.36 18.93 -7.96
CA GLU A 253 -26.86 20.28 -7.65
C GLU A 253 -26.98 20.65 -6.16
N ASN A 254 -27.96 20.06 -5.46
CA ASN A 254 -28.12 20.19 -4.00
C ASN A 254 -27.25 19.21 -3.19
N GLU A 255 -26.20 18.65 -3.80
CA GLU A 255 -25.24 17.70 -3.23
C GLU A 255 -25.79 16.32 -2.83
N ARG A 256 -27.08 16.06 -3.04
CA ARG A 256 -27.66 14.73 -2.79
C ARG A 256 -27.15 13.73 -3.82
N ILE A 257 -26.98 12.48 -3.39
CA ILE A 257 -26.60 11.38 -4.27
C ILE A 257 -27.83 10.59 -4.70
N ALA A 258 -28.01 10.39 -6.01
CA ALA A 258 -29.09 9.56 -6.53
C ALA A 258 -28.79 8.08 -6.30
N LEU A 259 -29.62 7.40 -5.52
CA LEU A 259 -29.50 5.97 -5.27
C LEU A 259 -30.13 5.18 -6.42
N PRO A 260 -29.40 4.24 -7.06
CA PRO A 260 -30.00 3.34 -8.04
C PRO A 260 -31.13 2.52 -7.42
N ALA A 261 -32.24 2.39 -8.12
CA ALA A 261 -33.41 1.63 -7.69
C ALA A 261 -33.09 0.15 -7.42
N THR A 262 -32.04 -0.39 -8.04
CA THR A 262 -31.52 -1.75 -7.82
C THR A 262 -30.88 -1.96 -6.46
N LEU A 263 -30.55 -0.87 -5.76
CA LEU A 263 -29.88 -0.89 -4.46
C LEU A 263 -30.80 -0.39 -3.32
N THR A 264 -31.91 0.22 -3.71
CA THR A 264 -32.84 0.87 -2.78
C THR A 264 -33.52 -0.12 -1.84
N PRO A 265 -34.10 -1.26 -2.29
CA PRO A 265 -34.76 -2.19 -1.38
C PRO A 265 -33.83 -2.72 -0.29
N GLU A 266 -32.60 -3.08 -0.66
CA GLU A 266 -31.60 -3.65 0.25
C GLU A 266 -31.13 -2.61 1.28
N ILE A 267 -30.89 -1.36 0.86
CA ILE A 267 -30.51 -0.28 1.78
C ILE A 267 -31.68 0.14 2.68
N VAL A 268 -32.90 0.21 2.16
CA VAL A 268 -34.06 0.57 2.99
C VAL A 268 -34.38 -0.56 3.98
N GLN A 269 -34.29 -1.82 3.56
CA GLN A 269 -34.51 -2.97 4.43
C GLN A 269 -33.43 -3.08 5.52
N ALA A 270 -32.17 -2.82 5.16
CA ALA A 270 -31.09 -2.66 6.12
C ALA A 270 -31.44 -1.62 7.18
N LEU A 271 -31.71 -0.40 6.73
CA LEU A 271 -31.94 0.75 7.59
C LEU A 271 -33.14 0.53 8.50
N HIS A 272 -34.23 -0.05 7.98
CA HIS A 272 -35.38 -0.44 8.77
C HIS A 272 -35.03 -1.49 9.84
N SER A 273 -34.23 -2.48 9.48
CA SER A 273 -33.90 -3.62 10.37
C SER A 273 -33.12 -3.24 11.62
N ILE A 274 -32.44 -2.09 11.66
CA ILE A 274 -31.91 -1.58 12.95
C ILE A 274 -32.57 -0.34 13.47
N THR A 275 -32.96 0.61 12.62
CA THR A 275 -33.60 1.79 13.20
C THR A 275 -34.97 1.44 13.79
N HIS A 276 -35.57 0.31 13.38
CA HIS A 276 -36.99 -0.03 13.56
C HIS A 276 -37.90 1.16 13.21
N GLY A 277 -37.37 2.07 12.39
CA GLY A 277 -38.00 3.32 12.04
C GLY A 277 -39.16 3.03 11.12
N GLY A 278 -40.34 3.52 11.49
CA GLY A 278 -41.45 3.60 10.55
C GLY A 278 -41.07 4.50 9.37
N LYS A 279 -41.82 4.39 8.28
CA LYS A 279 -41.62 5.12 7.03
C LYS A 279 -41.17 6.59 7.20
N THR A 280 -41.88 7.37 8.00
CA THR A 280 -41.63 8.81 8.17
C THR A 280 -40.26 9.11 8.78
N ALA A 281 -39.76 8.26 9.68
CA ALA A 281 -38.45 8.42 10.29
C ALA A 281 -37.31 8.10 9.29
N MET A 282 -37.51 7.10 8.44
CA MET A 282 -36.55 6.74 7.40
C MET A 282 -36.48 7.80 6.29
N GLU A 283 -37.62 8.36 5.88
CA GLU A 283 -37.68 9.47 4.92
C GLU A 283 -36.90 10.69 5.46
N GLN A 284 -37.12 11.09 6.71
CA GLN A 284 -36.41 12.23 7.33
C GLN A 284 -34.89 12.04 7.44
N GLN A 285 -34.42 10.81 7.62
CA GLN A 285 -32.99 10.51 7.77
C GLN A 285 -32.25 10.41 6.44
N LEU A 286 -32.94 9.96 5.39
CA LEU A 286 -32.31 9.69 4.09
C LEU A 286 -32.46 10.85 3.11
N GLU A 287 -33.60 11.54 3.12
CA GLU A 287 -33.88 12.63 2.18
C GLU A 287 -32.84 13.76 2.17
N PRO A 288 -32.23 14.17 3.30
CA PRO A 288 -31.21 15.23 3.28
C PRO A 288 -29.92 14.87 2.53
N HIS A 289 -29.67 13.58 2.28
CA HIS A 289 -28.38 13.09 1.79
C HIS A 289 -28.49 12.24 0.53
N LEU A 290 -29.59 11.53 0.37
CA LEU A 290 -29.84 10.63 -0.75
C LEU A 290 -31.10 11.09 -1.48
N TYR A 291 -31.04 11.06 -2.81
CA TYR A 291 -32.23 11.01 -3.63
C TYR A 291 -32.56 9.55 -3.90
N VAL A 292 -33.69 9.09 -3.36
CA VAL A 292 -34.13 7.71 -3.51
C VAL A 292 -35.40 7.68 -4.37
N PRO A 293 -35.32 7.21 -5.63
CA PRO A 293 -36.49 7.11 -6.49
C PRO A 293 -37.57 6.23 -5.84
N GLY A 294 -38.76 6.80 -5.59
CA GLY A 294 -39.89 6.04 -5.06
C GLY A 294 -39.78 5.62 -3.59
N LEU A 295 -38.95 6.30 -2.78
CA LEU A 295 -38.74 6.04 -1.35
C LEU A 295 -40.04 5.79 -0.58
N THR A 296 -41.06 6.62 -0.84
CA THR A 296 -42.38 6.59 -0.21
C THR A 296 -43.17 5.31 -0.47
N SER A 297 -42.97 4.68 -1.62
CA SER A 297 -43.59 3.39 -1.99
C SER A 297 -42.80 2.22 -1.41
N ILE A 298 -41.47 2.31 -1.37
CA ILE A 298 -40.59 1.26 -0.86
C ILE A 298 -40.69 1.15 0.67
N CYS A 299 -40.73 2.28 1.37
CA CYS A 299 -40.94 2.31 2.83
C CYS A 299 -42.32 1.81 3.27
N ARG A 300 -43.31 1.73 2.36
CA ARG A 300 -44.63 1.11 2.64
C ARG A 300 -44.61 -0.40 2.57
N VAL A 301 -43.67 -1.00 1.85
CA VAL A 301 -43.55 -2.46 1.69
C VAL A 301 -42.81 -3.09 2.87
N ILE A 302 -41.99 -2.29 3.56
CA ILE A 302 -41.07 -2.73 4.61
C ILE A 302 -41.63 -2.46 6.02
N ALA A 303 -42.59 -1.53 6.18
CA ALA A 303 -43.31 -1.25 7.42
C ALA A 303 -44.57 -2.12 7.55
#